data_AF-A0A3T0RVT5-F1
#
_entry.id   AF-A0A3T0RVT5-F1
#
_cell.length_a   1.000
_cell.length_b   1.000
_cell.length_c   1.000
_cell.angle_alpha   90.00
_cell.angle_beta   90.00
_cell.angle_gamma   90.00
#
_symmetry.space_group_name_H-M   'P 1'
#
loop_
_entity.id
_entity.type
_entity.pdbx_description
1 polymer ?
#
loop_
_entity_poly.entity_id
_entity_poly.type
_entity_poly.pdbx_seq_one_letter_code
_entity_poly.pdbx_strand_id
1 'polypeptide(L)'
;MKISSEWFNKKLFFGFLILVALLTFVDWILFGRTPIHEIKSVTTAVSEKIAGHKMSGFAGAAQAAAVSAAAAVQQQPAVPVFDPTNVTKAQFKEWFGSEVSQMNQYHVDADAVQQRYLQITAKMSPAQFKELSVVARTKSPNINERVLAAYLLGFSGYANVGDLAAFASSPIVLDGKPEVHTVAETQQVQERALRVLAIDRLADLAHGENIAAAKTALTELVKLSQTVKDPSVKVYAENKLKEISK
;
A
#
# COMPACT_ATOMS: atom_id res chain seq x y z
N MET A 1 30.86 28.16 28.54
CA MET A 1 30.62 27.02 27.62
C MET A 1 30.01 27.59 26.35
N LYS A 2 30.78 27.75 25.25
CA LYS A 2 30.29 28.30 23.97
C LYS A 2 29.74 27.13 23.14
N ILE A 3 28.42 27.01 23.04
CA ILE A 3 27.79 26.05 22.14
C ILE A 3 27.96 26.62 20.73
N SER A 4 28.69 25.89 19.88
CA SER A 4 28.94 26.26 18.48
C SER A 4 27.61 26.37 17.72
N SER A 5 27.35 27.55 17.16
CA SER A 5 26.16 27.86 16.35
C SER A 5 26.05 26.98 15.09
N GLU A 6 27.12 26.32 14.67
CA GLU A 6 27.09 25.38 13.56
C GLU A 6 26.33 24.09 13.86
N TRP A 7 26.31 23.66 15.13
CA TRP A 7 25.62 22.42 15.50
C TRP A 7 24.10 22.59 15.51
N PHE A 8 23.62 23.79 15.84
CA PHE A 8 22.19 24.11 15.84
C PHE A 8 21.63 24.25 14.43
N ASN A 9 22.36 24.87 13.51
CA ASN A 9 21.95 25.02 12.11
C ASN A 9 21.89 23.68 11.36
N LYS A 10 22.77 22.72 11.66
CA LYS A 10 22.71 21.39 11.02
C LYS A 10 21.47 20.60 11.43
N LYS A 11 21.05 20.67 12.70
CA LYS A 11 19.83 19.97 13.16
C LYS A 11 18.55 20.59 12.59
N LEU A 12 18.48 21.91 12.48
CA LEU A 12 17.36 22.59 11.83
C LEU A 12 17.27 22.27 10.34
N PHE A 13 18.41 22.18 9.65
CA PHE A 13 18.46 21.83 8.23
C PHE A 13 18.03 20.38 7.96
N PHE A 14 18.45 19.44 8.81
CA PHE A 14 18.01 18.04 8.72
C PHE A 14 16.52 17.87 9.03
N GLY A 15 16.00 18.58 10.03
CA GLY A 15 14.56 18.58 10.33
C GLY A 15 13.71 19.14 9.17
N PHE A 16 14.20 20.19 8.51
CA PHE A 16 13.53 20.77 7.34
C PHE A 16 13.52 19.82 6.14
N LEU A 17 14.63 19.13 5.87
CA LEU A 17 14.72 18.14 4.79
C LEU A 17 13.77 16.95 4.98
N ILE A 18 13.62 16.46 6.22
CA ILE A 18 12.69 15.38 6.54
C ILE A 18 11.24 15.85 6.38
N LEU A 19 10.93 17.09 6.78
CA LEU A 19 9.60 17.67 6.60
C LEU A 19 9.25 17.83 5.11
N VAL A 20 10.20 18.30 4.29
CA VAL A 20 10.00 18.41 2.83
C VAL A 20 9.80 17.03 2.19
N ALA A 21 10.57 16.02 2.58
CA ALA A 21 10.41 14.66 2.07
C ALA A 21 9.04 14.05 2.43
N LEU A 22 8.56 14.27 3.66
CA LEU A 22 7.24 13.82 4.10
C LEU A 22 6.11 14.53 3.35
N LEU A 23 6.24 15.84 3.11
CA LEU A 23 5.25 16.60 2.34
C LEU A 23 5.20 16.14 0.87
N THR A 24 6.33 15.85 0.24
CA THR A 24 6.37 15.31 -1.14
C THR A 24 5.81 13.89 -1.24
N PHE A 25 5.97 13.08 -0.19
CA PHE A 25 5.44 11.72 -0.15
C PHE A 25 3.91 11.71 0.03
N VAL A 26 3.38 12.64 0.83
CA VAL A 26 1.93 12.83 0.99
C VAL A 26 1.29 13.35 -0.31
N ASP A 27 1.96 14.24 -1.04
CA ASP A 27 1.49 14.75 -2.33
C ASP A 27 1.48 13.66 -3.42
N TRP A 28 2.48 12.75 -3.39
CA TRP A 28 2.54 11.58 -4.27
C TRP A 28 1.41 10.57 -4.01
N ILE A 29 1.09 10.32 -2.74
CA ILE A 29 0.00 9.40 -2.34
C ILE A 29 -1.38 10.00 -2.64
N LEU A 30 -1.57 11.30 -2.42
CA LEU A 30 -2.89 11.93 -2.52
C LEU A 30 -3.27 12.36 -3.95
N PHE A 31 -2.30 12.68 -4.81
CA PHE A 31 -2.61 13.29 -6.11
C PHE A 31 -2.19 12.49 -7.33
N GLY A 32 -1.53 11.33 -7.18
CA GLY A 32 -1.22 10.42 -8.30
C GLY A 32 -0.49 11.10 -9.48
N ARG A 33 0.19 12.24 -9.23
CA ARG A 33 0.89 12.99 -10.29
C ARG A 33 2.18 12.27 -10.63
N THR A 34 2.15 11.52 -11.72
CA THR A 34 3.36 11.18 -12.46
C THR A 34 3.96 12.47 -13.00
N PRO A 35 5.28 12.71 -12.85
CA PRO A 35 5.95 13.77 -13.59
C PRO A 35 6.06 13.33 -15.05
N ILE A 36 4.99 13.48 -15.82
CA ILE A 36 5.04 13.45 -17.28
C ILE A 36 5.24 14.89 -17.74
N HIS A 37 6.47 15.37 -17.69
CA HIS A 37 6.92 16.42 -18.60
C HIS A 37 8.40 16.19 -18.93
N GLU A 38 8.59 15.76 -20.18
CA GLU A 38 9.64 16.30 -21.05
C GLU A 38 11.10 15.91 -20.76
N ILE A 39 11.41 14.61 -20.91
CA ILE A 39 12.74 14.20 -21.39
C ILE A 39 12.70 14.23 -22.92
N LYS A 40 12.66 15.45 -23.49
CA LYS A 40 13.09 15.69 -24.87
C LYS A 40 14.46 16.36 -24.79
N SER A 41 15.42 15.82 -25.54
CA SER A 41 16.70 16.45 -25.92
C SER A 41 17.87 16.47 -24.91
N VAL A 42 18.39 15.30 -24.51
CA VAL A 42 19.81 15.22 -24.06
C VAL A 42 20.62 14.12 -24.77
N THR A 43 20.00 13.31 -25.65
CA THR A 43 20.71 12.27 -26.41
C THR A 43 21.28 12.71 -27.76
N THR A 44 21.08 13.96 -28.18
CA THR A 44 21.55 14.44 -29.50
C THR A 44 22.91 15.15 -29.45
N ALA A 45 23.44 15.50 -28.28
CA ALA A 45 24.68 16.30 -28.17
C ALA A 45 25.98 15.50 -27.93
N VAL A 46 25.93 14.17 -27.93
CA VAL A 46 27.14 13.32 -27.79
C VAL A 46 27.56 12.66 -29.12
N SER A 47 26.73 12.74 -30.16
CA SER A 47 27.03 12.11 -31.46
C SER A 47 27.85 12.97 -32.43
N GLU A 48 28.06 14.26 -32.14
CA GLU A 48 28.74 15.17 -33.08
C GLU A 48 30.24 15.39 -32.79
N LYS A 49 30.81 14.69 -31.80
CA LYS A 49 32.25 14.76 -31.50
C LYS A 49 32.98 13.42 -31.57
N ILE A 50 32.45 12.48 -32.36
CA ILE A 50 33.15 11.24 -32.75
C ILE A 50 32.99 11.02 -34.27
N ALA A 51 33.00 12.10 -35.06
CA ALA A 51 33.15 12.04 -36.51
C ALA A 51 34.64 12.28 -36.86
N GLY A 52 35.49 11.29 -36.58
CA GLY A 52 36.92 11.44 -36.86
C GLY A 52 37.83 10.23 -36.69
N HIS A 53 37.32 9.06 -36.29
CA HIS A 53 38.12 7.84 -36.23
C HIS A 53 37.40 6.69 -36.93
N LYS A 54 37.85 6.39 -38.15
CA LYS A 54 37.54 5.16 -38.87
C LYS A 54 38.21 3.99 -38.14
N MET A 55 37.46 3.31 -37.28
CA MET A 55 37.78 1.95 -36.82
C MET A 55 36.69 1.02 -37.36
N SER A 56 36.82 0.67 -38.64
CA SER A 56 36.05 -0.40 -39.26
C SER A 56 36.55 -1.74 -38.71
N GLY A 57 35.86 -2.32 -37.73
CA GLY A 57 36.27 -3.63 -37.22
C GLY A 57 35.35 -4.35 -36.22
N PHE A 58 34.40 -3.70 -35.55
CA PHE A 58 33.69 -4.34 -34.41
C PHE A 58 32.17 -4.16 -34.38
N ALA A 59 31.52 -3.86 -35.50
CA ALA A 59 30.08 -3.57 -35.53
C ALA A 59 29.15 -4.81 -35.46
N GLY A 60 29.69 -6.04 -35.55
CA GLY A 60 28.86 -7.26 -35.64
C GLY A 60 28.39 -7.85 -34.30
N ALA A 61 29.19 -7.73 -33.23
CA ALA A 61 28.92 -8.42 -31.96
C ALA A 61 28.04 -7.62 -30.97
N ALA A 62 28.16 -6.29 -30.97
CA ALA A 62 27.42 -5.43 -30.05
C ALA A 62 25.92 -5.35 -30.38
N GLN A 63 25.55 -5.49 -31.66
CA GLN A 63 24.15 -5.39 -32.09
C GLN A 63 23.36 -6.68 -31.85
N ALA A 64 24.02 -7.85 -31.85
CA ALA A 64 23.39 -9.11 -31.46
C ALA A 64 23.15 -9.21 -29.94
N ALA A 65 24.05 -8.64 -29.12
CA ALA A 65 23.89 -8.61 -27.67
C ALA A 65 22.75 -7.68 -27.20
N ALA A 66 22.53 -6.55 -27.89
CA ALA A 66 21.44 -5.62 -27.57
C ALA A 66 20.04 -6.19 -27.90
N VAL A 67 19.92 -7.01 -28.95
CA VAL A 67 18.66 -7.69 -29.31
C VAL A 67 18.40 -8.89 -28.38
N SER A 68 19.44 -9.57 -27.90
CA SER A 68 19.31 -10.64 -26.90
C SER A 68 18.98 -10.13 -25.49
N ALA A 69 19.41 -8.91 -25.12
CA ALA A 69 19.07 -8.31 -23.83
C ALA A 69 17.63 -7.74 -23.80
N ALA A 70 17.11 -7.27 -24.94
CA ALA A 70 15.72 -6.82 -25.07
C ALA A 70 14.72 -7.99 -25.08
N ALA A 71 15.11 -9.18 -25.56
CA ALA A 71 14.28 -10.39 -25.50
C ALA A 71 14.22 -11.03 -24.10
N ALA A 72 15.11 -10.64 -23.18
CA ALA A 72 15.07 -11.06 -21.78
C ALA A 72 14.18 -10.16 -20.89
N VAL A 73 13.52 -9.15 -21.49
CA VAL A 73 12.49 -8.36 -20.82
C VAL A 73 11.23 -9.21 -20.67
N GLN A 74 11.12 -9.84 -19.50
CA GLN A 74 9.87 -10.10 -18.79
C GLN A 74 8.85 -10.99 -19.50
N GLN A 75 9.19 -12.27 -19.71
CA GLN A 75 8.18 -13.31 -19.50
C GLN A 75 7.95 -13.45 -18.00
N GLN A 76 7.16 -12.53 -17.44
CA GLN A 76 6.62 -12.71 -16.10
C GLN A 76 5.73 -13.97 -16.17
N PRO A 77 6.05 -15.05 -15.43
CA PRO A 77 5.26 -16.28 -15.50
C PRO A 77 3.81 -15.93 -15.18
N ALA A 78 2.89 -16.40 -16.03
CA ALA A 78 1.46 -16.16 -15.84
C ALA A 78 1.09 -16.63 -14.43
N VAL A 79 0.72 -15.68 -13.56
CA VAL A 79 0.38 -16.01 -12.18
C VAL A 79 -0.89 -16.87 -12.22
N PRO A 80 -0.89 -18.08 -11.63
CA PRO A 80 -2.07 -18.92 -11.64
C PRO A 80 -3.26 -18.17 -11.05
N VAL A 81 -4.36 -18.11 -11.79
CA VAL A 81 -5.58 -17.40 -11.38
C VAL A 81 -6.27 -18.23 -10.31
N PHE A 82 -6.23 -17.76 -9.07
CA PHE A 82 -6.94 -18.36 -7.94
C PHE A 82 -8.44 -18.05 -8.01
N ASP A 83 -9.29 -19.08 -7.91
CA ASP A 83 -10.75 -18.92 -7.80
C ASP A 83 -11.21 -19.32 -6.38
N PRO A 84 -11.69 -18.39 -5.55
CA PRO A 84 -12.06 -18.67 -4.17
C PRO A 84 -13.43 -19.33 -3.99
N THR A 85 -14.22 -19.55 -5.06
CA THR A 85 -15.64 -19.94 -4.94
C THR A 85 -15.86 -21.30 -4.27
N ASN A 86 -15.00 -22.28 -4.55
CA ASN A 86 -15.16 -23.68 -4.09
C ASN A 86 -13.88 -24.25 -3.47
N VAL A 87 -13.11 -23.41 -2.79
CA VAL A 87 -11.87 -23.84 -2.14
C VAL A 87 -12.11 -24.26 -0.70
N THR A 88 -11.42 -25.30 -0.28
CA THR A 88 -11.35 -25.69 1.13
C THR A 88 -10.60 -24.63 1.94
N LYS A 89 -10.79 -24.64 3.26
CA LYS A 89 -10.02 -23.80 4.19
C LYS A 89 -8.50 -24.00 4.05
N ALA A 90 -8.06 -25.23 3.81
CA ALA A 90 -6.64 -25.54 3.62
C ALA A 90 -6.08 -24.88 2.36
N GLN A 91 -6.79 -25.00 1.23
CA GLN A 91 -6.42 -24.36 -0.04
C GLN A 91 -6.42 -22.83 0.06
N PHE A 92 -7.39 -22.25 0.76
CA PHE A 92 -7.42 -20.81 1.01
C PHE A 92 -6.18 -20.34 1.79
N LYS A 93 -5.81 -21.07 2.85
CA LYS A 93 -4.61 -20.77 3.64
C LYS A 93 -3.32 -20.94 2.84
N GLU A 94 -3.23 -21.97 2.03
CA GLU A 94 -2.07 -22.21 1.16
C GLU A 94 -1.90 -21.08 0.15
N TRP A 95 -2.98 -20.71 -0.55
CA TRP A 95 -2.98 -19.57 -1.46
C TRP A 95 -2.60 -18.28 -0.72
N PHE A 96 -3.25 -17.98 0.40
CA PHE A 96 -2.98 -16.79 1.20
C PHE A 96 -1.52 -16.71 1.65
N GLY A 97 -0.94 -17.83 2.11
CA GLY A 97 0.49 -17.90 2.47
C GLY A 97 1.43 -17.66 1.27
N SER A 98 1.04 -18.12 0.07
CA SER A 98 1.81 -17.86 -1.14
C SER A 98 1.76 -16.39 -1.56
N GLU A 99 0.62 -15.71 -1.38
CA GLU A 99 0.48 -14.27 -1.63
C GLU A 99 1.31 -13.45 -0.64
N VAL A 100 1.28 -13.80 0.64
CA VAL A 100 2.11 -13.18 1.69
C VAL A 100 3.60 -13.28 1.36
N SER A 101 4.03 -14.43 0.84
CA SER A 101 5.42 -14.66 0.44
C SER A 101 5.83 -13.81 -0.76
N GLN A 102 4.87 -13.45 -1.62
CA GLN A 102 5.10 -12.61 -2.81
C GLN A 102 5.14 -11.11 -2.51
N MET A 103 4.63 -10.65 -1.35
CA MET A 103 4.59 -9.22 -1.01
C MET A 103 5.96 -8.52 -0.98
N ASN A 104 7.04 -9.27 -0.76
CA ASN A 104 8.40 -8.74 -0.69
C ASN A 104 9.15 -8.81 -2.04
N GLN A 105 8.49 -9.19 -3.13
CA GLN A 105 9.12 -9.29 -4.44
C GLN A 105 9.30 -7.91 -5.08
N TYR A 106 10.44 -7.70 -5.75
CA TYR A 106 10.71 -6.50 -6.54
C TYR A 106 10.03 -6.62 -7.92
N HIS A 107 9.64 -5.49 -8.52
CA HIS A 107 9.01 -5.40 -9.85
C HIS A 107 7.60 -6.00 -9.97
N VAL A 108 6.76 -5.74 -8.97
CA VAL A 108 5.32 -6.05 -9.03
C VAL A 108 4.59 -4.93 -9.74
N ASP A 109 3.78 -5.28 -10.74
CA ASP A 109 2.79 -4.37 -11.33
C ASP A 109 1.64 -4.19 -10.33
N ALA A 110 1.61 -3.02 -9.68
CA ALA A 110 0.65 -2.70 -8.63
C ALA A 110 -0.79 -2.71 -9.14
N ASP A 111 -1.03 -2.22 -10.36
CA ASP A 111 -2.36 -2.14 -10.95
C ASP A 111 -2.86 -3.55 -11.28
N ALA A 112 -2.00 -4.40 -11.85
CA ALA A 112 -2.34 -5.79 -12.14
C ALA A 112 -2.68 -6.57 -10.87
N VAL A 113 -1.91 -6.38 -9.79
CA VAL A 113 -2.18 -7.04 -8.49
C VAL A 113 -3.48 -6.52 -7.88
N GLN A 114 -3.72 -5.21 -7.93
CA GLN A 114 -4.97 -4.63 -7.43
C GLN A 114 -6.19 -5.19 -8.18
N GLN A 115 -6.13 -5.26 -9.51
CA GLN A 115 -7.21 -5.83 -10.33
C GLN A 115 -7.42 -7.32 -10.03
N ARG A 116 -6.33 -8.08 -9.85
CA ARG A 116 -6.41 -9.49 -9.44
C ARG A 116 -7.12 -9.63 -8.10
N TYR A 117 -6.74 -8.82 -7.10
CA TYR A 117 -7.37 -8.89 -5.78
C TYR A 117 -8.84 -8.49 -5.82
N LEU A 118 -9.23 -7.46 -6.57
CA LEU A 118 -10.63 -7.12 -6.80
C LEU A 118 -11.43 -8.31 -7.36
N GLN A 119 -10.88 -9.02 -8.36
CA GLN A 119 -11.53 -10.18 -8.95
C GLN A 119 -11.66 -11.35 -7.98
N ILE A 120 -10.64 -11.58 -7.15
CA ILE A 120 -10.65 -12.64 -6.14
C ILE A 120 -11.65 -12.30 -5.03
N THR A 121 -11.56 -11.10 -4.44
CA THR A 121 -12.42 -10.71 -3.31
C THR A 121 -13.88 -10.66 -3.70
N ALA A 122 -14.22 -10.30 -4.94
CA ALA A 122 -15.59 -10.36 -5.45
C ALA A 122 -16.23 -11.76 -5.39
N LYS A 123 -15.43 -12.82 -5.35
CA LYS A 123 -15.87 -14.23 -5.32
C LYS A 123 -15.67 -14.89 -3.95
N MET A 124 -15.09 -14.20 -2.97
CA MET A 124 -14.84 -14.78 -1.66
C MET A 124 -16.16 -14.99 -0.89
N SER A 125 -16.21 -16.10 -0.17
CA SER A 125 -17.30 -16.44 0.75
C SER A 125 -17.22 -15.62 2.05
N PRO A 126 -18.35 -15.45 2.77
CA PRO A 126 -18.35 -14.84 4.10
C PRO A 126 -17.40 -15.51 5.11
N ALA A 127 -17.22 -16.84 5.00
CA ALA A 127 -16.30 -17.58 5.86
C ALA A 127 -14.83 -17.19 5.62
N GLN A 128 -14.45 -16.95 4.37
CA GLN A 128 -13.10 -16.47 4.01
C GLN A 128 -12.88 -15.04 4.51
N PHE A 129 -13.87 -14.15 4.38
CA PHE A 129 -13.77 -12.79 4.95
C PHE A 129 -13.63 -12.79 6.47
N LYS A 130 -14.39 -13.66 7.15
CA LYS A 130 -14.24 -13.84 8.59
C LYS A 130 -12.84 -14.32 8.95
N GLU A 131 -12.26 -15.24 8.18
CA GLU A 131 -10.88 -15.69 8.37
C GLU A 131 -9.86 -14.56 8.16
N LEU A 132 -9.98 -13.77 7.08
CA LEU A 132 -9.13 -12.59 6.87
C LEU A 132 -9.26 -11.59 8.03
N SER A 133 -10.48 -11.35 8.51
CA SER A 133 -10.71 -10.44 9.63
C SER A 133 -10.12 -10.94 10.94
N VAL A 134 -10.07 -12.25 11.16
CA VAL A 134 -9.34 -12.84 12.29
C VAL A 134 -7.84 -12.66 12.10
N VAL A 135 -7.28 -12.94 10.92
CA VAL A 135 -5.85 -12.77 10.63
C VAL A 135 -5.41 -11.32 10.84
N ALA A 136 -6.15 -10.35 10.30
CA ALA A 136 -5.84 -8.93 10.42
C ALA A 136 -5.78 -8.46 11.89
N ARG A 137 -6.66 -9.00 12.75
CA ARG A 137 -6.74 -8.67 14.19
C ARG A 137 -5.78 -9.46 15.06
N THR A 138 -5.38 -10.66 14.63
CA THR A 138 -4.52 -11.53 15.43
C THR A 138 -3.11 -10.99 15.43
N LYS A 139 -2.51 -10.86 16.61
CA LYS A 139 -1.10 -10.53 16.75
C LYS A 139 -0.24 -11.70 16.25
N SER A 140 -0.02 -11.75 14.94
CA SER A 140 0.89 -12.69 14.26
C SER A 140 2.31 -12.11 14.23
N PRO A 141 3.37 -12.94 14.34
CA PRO A 141 4.75 -12.49 14.07
C PRO A 141 4.95 -12.03 12.63
N ASN A 142 4.09 -12.44 11.69
CA ASN A 142 4.19 -12.06 10.29
C ASN A 142 3.28 -10.86 9.98
N ILE A 143 3.86 -9.65 9.94
CA ILE A 143 3.12 -8.43 9.64
C ILE A 143 2.50 -8.44 8.23
N ASN A 144 3.16 -9.10 7.27
CA ASN A 144 2.68 -9.17 5.89
C ASN A 144 1.34 -9.91 5.78
N GLU A 145 1.12 -10.96 6.59
CA GLU A 145 -0.19 -11.61 6.68
C GLU A 145 -1.28 -10.63 7.07
N ARG A 146 -1.00 -9.78 8.06
CA ARG A 146 -1.99 -8.85 8.60
C ARG A 146 -2.26 -7.71 7.64
N VAL A 147 -1.21 -7.19 7.00
CA VAL A 147 -1.31 -6.18 5.95
C VAL A 147 -2.12 -6.71 4.78
N LEU A 148 -1.79 -7.90 4.25
CA LEU A 148 -2.53 -8.50 3.15
C LEU A 148 -3.98 -8.77 3.53
N ALA A 149 -4.24 -9.30 4.73
CA ALA A 149 -5.59 -9.54 5.18
C ALA A 149 -6.42 -8.25 5.26
N ALA A 150 -5.87 -7.19 5.84
CA ALA A 150 -6.52 -5.88 5.89
C ALA A 150 -6.75 -5.31 4.48
N TYR A 151 -5.78 -5.48 3.58
CA TYR A 151 -5.85 -5.02 2.19
C TYR A 151 -6.97 -5.75 1.42
N LEU A 152 -7.03 -7.08 1.50
CA LEU A 152 -8.07 -7.89 0.86
C LEU A 152 -9.48 -7.60 1.44
N LEU A 153 -9.59 -7.34 2.74
CA LEU A 153 -10.84 -6.88 3.35
C LEU A 153 -11.32 -5.53 2.81
N GLY A 154 -10.41 -4.70 2.27
CA GLY A 154 -10.74 -3.44 1.64
C GLY A 154 -11.26 -3.57 0.20
N PHE A 155 -10.90 -4.65 -0.52
CA PHE A 155 -11.29 -4.86 -1.94
C PHE A 155 -12.58 -5.63 -2.16
N SER A 156 -13.14 -6.20 -1.11
CA SER A 156 -14.43 -6.91 -1.14
C SER A 156 -15.65 -6.02 -1.38
N GLY A 157 -15.45 -4.71 -1.45
CA GLY A 157 -16.53 -3.76 -1.69
C GLY A 157 -17.57 -3.83 -0.57
N TYR A 158 -18.83 -3.90 -0.97
CA TYR A 158 -19.96 -3.88 -0.02
C TYR A 158 -20.21 -5.21 0.70
N ALA A 159 -19.57 -6.31 0.28
CA ALA A 159 -19.92 -7.66 0.75
C ALA A 159 -19.59 -7.92 2.23
N ASN A 160 -18.67 -7.14 2.82
CA ASN A 160 -18.14 -7.40 4.16
C ASN A 160 -17.91 -6.11 4.98
N VAL A 161 -18.67 -5.05 4.72
CA VAL A 161 -18.55 -3.75 5.42
C VAL A 161 -18.47 -3.93 6.94
N GLY A 162 -19.24 -4.86 7.50
CA GLY A 162 -19.22 -5.18 8.93
C GLY A 162 -17.90 -5.77 9.43
N ASP A 163 -17.24 -6.65 8.66
CA ASP A 163 -15.94 -7.22 9.03
C ASP A 163 -14.81 -6.19 8.93
N LEU A 164 -14.89 -5.30 7.94
CA LEU A 164 -13.97 -4.17 7.78
C LEU A 164 -14.11 -3.18 8.94
N ALA A 165 -15.35 -2.82 9.30
CA ALA A 165 -15.64 -1.96 10.45
C ALA A 165 -15.19 -2.60 11.77
N ALA A 166 -15.46 -3.89 11.97
CA ALA A 166 -15.03 -4.62 13.16
C ALA A 166 -13.49 -4.70 13.29
N PHE A 167 -12.78 -4.80 12.16
CA PHE A 167 -11.33 -4.69 12.14
C PHE A 167 -10.88 -3.28 12.52
N ALA A 168 -11.44 -2.25 11.89
CA ALA A 168 -11.08 -0.86 12.11
C ALA A 168 -11.38 -0.37 13.55
N SER A 169 -12.42 -0.92 14.20
CA SER A 169 -12.76 -0.63 15.60
C SER A 169 -11.99 -1.47 16.62
N SER A 170 -11.23 -2.48 16.18
CA SER A 170 -10.58 -3.40 17.10
C SER A 170 -9.46 -2.70 17.89
N PRO A 171 -9.31 -3.00 19.20
CA PRO A 171 -8.23 -2.44 20.00
C PRO A 171 -6.86 -2.74 19.38
N ILE A 172 -5.99 -1.74 19.39
CA ILE A 172 -4.58 -1.93 19.04
C ILE A 172 -3.91 -2.60 20.25
N VAL A 173 -3.57 -3.88 20.12
CA VAL A 173 -2.94 -4.66 21.19
C VAL A 173 -1.43 -4.47 21.10
N LEU A 174 -0.86 -3.69 22.02
CA LEU A 174 0.58 -3.48 22.15
C LEU A 174 1.03 -3.98 23.51
N ASP A 175 2.22 -4.57 23.56
CA ASP A 175 2.83 -4.96 24.83
C ASP A 175 3.50 -3.74 25.44
N GLY A 176 2.92 -3.21 26.52
CA GLY A 176 3.55 -2.18 27.33
C GLY A 176 3.25 -0.74 26.91
N LYS A 177 3.92 0.19 27.59
CA LYS A 177 3.81 1.63 27.31
C LYS A 177 4.65 1.95 26.07
N PRO A 178 4.17 2.82 25.16
CA PRO A 178 4.96 3.23 24.00
C PRO A 178 6.22 3.94 24.47
N GLU A 179 7.37 3.33 24.21
CA GLU A 179 8.68 3.91 24.41
C GLU A 179 9.17 4.47 23.07
N VAL A 180 9.73 5.68 23.11
CA VAL A 180 10.20 6.40 21.93
C VAL A 180 11.42 5.67 21.34
N HIS A 181 11.47 5.59 20.00
CA HIS A 181 12.53 4.94 19.22
C HIS A 181 12.65 3.43 19.45
N THR A 182 11.52 2.75 19.67
CA THR A 182 11.48 1.31 19.87
C THR A 182 10.76 0.57 18.75
N VAL A 183 10.98 -0.74 18.67
CA VAL A 183 10.22 -1.63 17.78
C VAL A 183 8.72 -1.58 18.11
N ALA A 184 8.37 -1.41 19.38
CA ALA A 184 6.99 -1.28 19.83
C ALA A 184 6.30 -0.01 19.28
N GLU A 185 7.03 1.11 19.19
CA GLU A 185 6.52 2.32 18.54
C GLU A 185 6.26 2.09 17.04
N THR A 186 7.19 1.43 16.35
CA THR A 186 7.01 1.12 14.92
C THR A 186 5.79 0.21 14.70
N GLN A 187 5.61 -0.80 15.54
CA GLN A 187 4.43 -1.66 15.52
C GLN A 187 3.14 -0.88 15.79
N GLN A 188 3.15 0.07 16.73
CA GLN A 188 2.00 0.93 16.98
C GLN A 188 1.63 1.78 15.76
N VAL A 189 2.62 2.36 15.08
CA VAL A 189 2.40 3.13 13.86
C VAL A 189 1.83 2.26 12.76
N GLN A 190 2.37 1.04 12.57
CA GLN A 190 1.86 0.07 11.60
C GLN A 190 0.40 -0.31 11.89
N GLU A 191 0.07 -0.60 13.15
CA GLU A 191 -1.31 -0.92 13.54
C GLU A 191 -2.26 0.23 13.24
N ARG A 192 -1.88 1.45 13.59
CA ARG A 192 -2.70 2.64 13.28
C ARG A 192 -2.89 2.82 11.79
N ALA A 193 -1.83 2.67 10.99
CA ALA A 193 -1.91 2.76 9.54
C ALA A 193 -2.90 1.73 8.95
N LEU A 194 -2.91 0.50 9.48
CA LEU A 194 -3.88 -0.51 9.06
C LEU A 194 -5.32 -0.13 9.42
N ARG A 195 -5.55 0.48 10.59
CA ARG A 195 -6.89 0.97 10.97
C ARG A 195 -7.32 2.15 10.08
N VAL A 196 -6.40 3.06 9.77
CA VAL A 196 -6.64 4.19 8.85
C VAL A 196 -7.01 3.68 7.46
N LEU A 197 -6.29 2.70 6.92
CA LEU A 197 -6.62 2.08 5.63
C LEU A 197 -8.06 1.53 5.60
N ALA A 198 -8.48 0.85 6.67
CA ALA A 198 -9.84 0.33 6.75
C ALA A 198 -10.90 1.43 6.84
N ILE A 199 -10.58 2.55 7.51
CA ILE A 199 -11.45 3.74 7.56
C ILE A 199 -11.56 4.39 6.18
N ASP A 200 -10.45 4.53 5.44
CA ASP A 200 -10.46 5.06 4.08
C ASP A 200 -11.35 4.22 3.17
N ARG A 201 -11.25 2.90 3.27
CA ARG A 201 -12.12 2.00 2.51
C ARG A 201 -13.59 2.11 2.90
N LEU A 202 -13.92 2.29 4.17
CA LEU A 202 -15.30 2.57 4.59
C LEU A 202 -15.80 3.91 4.04
N ALA A 203 -14.94 4.93 4.00
CA ALA A 203 -15.27 6.24 3.43
C ALA A 203 -15.51 6.16 1.91
N ASP A 204 -14.64 5.45 1.18
CA ASP A 204 -14.82 5.18 -0.26
C ASP A 204 -16.17 4.51 -0.53
N LEU A 205 -16.52 3.49 0.27
CA LEU A 205 -17.80 2.78 0.13
C LEU A 205 -19.00 3.67 0.49
N ALA A 206 -18.84 4.61 1.43
CA ALA A 206 -19.89 5.58 1.79
C ALA A 206 -20.17 6.59 0.66
N HIS A 207 -19.22 6.80 -0.25
CA HIS A 207 -19.41 7.60 -1.48
C HIS A 207 -19.87 6.79 -2.70
N GLY A 208 -19.98 5.47 -2.56
CA GLY A 208 -20.27 4.59 -3.67
C GLY A 208 -21.71 4.71 -4.21
N GLU A 209 -21.90 4.27 -5.45
CA GLU A 209 -23.18 4.39 -6.17
C GLU A 209 -24.31 3.54 -5.57
N ASN A 210 -23.98 2.47 -4.83
CA ASN A 210 -24.98 1.63 -4.19
C ASN A 210 -25.48 2.30 -2.90
N ILE A 211 -26.58 3.04 -3.00
CA ILE A 211 -27.16 3.85 -1.91
C ILE A 211 -27.34 3.06 -0.61
N ALA A 212 -27.86 1.82 -0.68
CA ALA A 212 -28.12 1.02 0.51
C ALA A 212 -26.82 0.61 1.22
N ALA A 213 -25.83 0.19 0.44
CA ALA A 213 -24.54 -0.20 0.96
C ALA A 213 -23.70 1.00 1.43
N ALA A 214 -23.75 2.11 0.70
CA ALA A 214 -23.15 3.38 1.08
C ALA A 214 -23.70 3.89 2.42
N LYS A 215 -25.03 3.83 2.62
CA LYS A 215 -25.66 4.15 3.91
C LYS A 215 -25.17 3.24 5.04
N THR A 216 -24.95 1.96 4.74
CA THR A 216 -24.42 0.99 5.71
C THR A 216 -22.98 1.32 6.09
N ALA A 217 -22.13 1.60 5.11
CA ALA A 217 -20.74 2.03 5.32
C ALA A 217 -20.66 3.33 6.13
N LEU A 218 -21.50 4.32 5.80
CA LEU A 218 -21.60 5.56 6.57
C LEU A 218 -22.04 5.32 8.02
N THR A 219 -23.02 4.44 8.23
CA THR A 219 -23.51 4.09 9.57
C THR A 219 -22.40 3.45 10.42
N GLU A 220 -21.65 2.51 9.84
CA GLU A 220 -20.51 1.90 10.52
C GLU A 220 -19.38 2.91 10.78
N LEU A 221 -19.11 3.83 9.85
CA LEU A 221 -18.10 4.88 10.04
C LEU A 221 -18.49 5.85 11.17
N VAL A 222 -19.77 6.24 11.27
CA VAL A 222 -20.30 7.03 12.39
C VAL A 222 -20.10 6.30 13.71
N LYS A 223 -20.50 5.03 13.78
CA LYS A 223 -20.32 4.20 14.98
C LYS A 223 -18.84 4.05 15.34
N LEU A 224 -17.96 3.90 14.36
CA LEU A 224 -16.52 3.78 14.56
C LEU A 224 -15.95 5.04 15.20
N SER A 225 -16.33 6.23 14.70
CA SER A 225 -15.90 7.52 15.29
C SER A 225 -16.29 7.67 16.76
N GLN A 226 -17.33 6.98 17.22
CA GLN A 226 -17.80 7.04 18.61
C GLN A 226 -17.17 5.97 19.51
N THR A 227 -16.81 4.81 18.95
CA THR A 227 -16.46 3.61 19.73
C THR A 227 -14.97 3.26 19.72
N VAL A 228 -14.19 3.80 18.79
CA VAL A 228 -12.74 3.57 18.74
C VAL A 228 -12.05 4.15 19.98
N LYS A 229 -11.21 3.31 20.61
CA LYS A 229 -10.45 3.68 21.81
C LYS A 229 -9.18 4.48 21.52
N ASP A 230 -8.52 4.23 20.37
CA ASP A 230 -7.29 4.96 20.00
C ASP A 230 -7.66 6.39 19.56
N PRO A 231 -7.17 7.44 20.24
CA PRO A 231 -7.56 8.81 19.93
C PRO A 231 -7.18 9.26 18.52
N SER A 232 -6.04 8.80 17.99
CA SER A 232 -5.58 9.18 16.65
C SER A 232 -6.46 8.57 15.57
N VAL A 233 -6.80 7.29 15.71
CA VAL A 233 -7.73 6.60 14.79
C VAL A 233 -9.13 7.20 14.86
N LYS A 234 -9.59 7.56 16.07
CA LYS A 234 -10.88 8.24 16.28
C LYS A 234 -10.94 9.59 15.56
N VAL A 235 -9.96 10.47 15.78
CA VAL A 235 -9.89 11.79 15.12
C VAL A 235 -9.86 11.63 13.60
N TYR A 236 -9.15 10.63 13.08
CA TYR A 236 -9.13 10.33 11.65
C TYR A 236 -10.52 9.99 11.10
N ALA A 237 -11.25 9.09 11.78
CA ALA A 237 -12.61 8.74 11.40
C ALA A 237 -13.58 9.94 11.45
N GLU A 238 -13.48 10.78 12.49
CA GLU A 238 -14.26 12.02 12.60
C GLU A 238 -13.97 12.99 11.45
N ASN A 239 -12.71 13.12 11.03
CA ASN A 239 -12.35 13.96 9.89
C ASN A 239 -12.91 13.41 8.58
N LYS A 240 -12.86 12.10 8.36
CA LYS A 240 -13.46 11.46 7.18
C LYS A 240 -14.97 11.65 7.12
N LEU A 241 -15.67 11.57 8.26
CA LEU A 241 -17.10 11.89 8.32
C LEU A 241 -17.39 13.34 7.94
N LYS A 242 -16.56 14.29 8.40
CA LYS A 242 -16.70 15.70 8.02
C LYS A 242 -16.48 15.91 6.52
N GLU A 243 -15.53 15.20 5.92
CA GLU A 243 -15.28 15.23 4.47
C GLU A 243 -16.51 14.73 3.69
N ILE A 244 -17.11 13.62 4.10
CA ILE A 244 -18.30 13.05 3.43
C ILE A 244 -19.54 13.95 3.58
N SER A 245 -19.64 14.71 4.68
CA SER A 245 -20.81 15.55 4.99
C SER A 245 -20.82 16.93 4.31
N LYS A 246 -19.75 17.30 3.60
CA LYS A 246 -19.64 18.55 2.84
C LYS A 246 -20.18 18.38 1.44
#